data_AF-A0AAD0Y925-F1
#
_entry.id   AF-A0AAD0Y925-F1
#
_cell.length_a   1.000
_cell.length_b   1.000
_cell.length_c   1.000
_cell.angle_alpha   90.00
_cell.angle_beta   90.00
_cell.angle_gamma   90.00
#
_symmetry.space_group_name_H-M   'P 1'
#
loop_
_entity.id
_entity.type
_entity.pdbx_description
1 polymer ?
#
loop_
_entity_poly.entity_id
_entity_poly.type
_entity_poly.pdbx_seq_one_letter_code
_entity_poly.pdbx_strand_id
1 'polypeptide(L)'
;MKLKLLILLLCITCAKLFSQPYYGKQNIKDLPKVEFILTDGSKADGFFVGFTYPNGTYPAFFDKDDIYNFIYKKTKTSEDEKFGADEVKSVKIYDEYGDVTSNIERLDMKYVDKDGKVNDKKKRSFQPLLYDGKIQIYGSNMKMCSTTACNYVYSQLYIRNAKDDFAVMPVDYDKLGLFAGSLYEKMVEAFRYAGRDCPEFQKYMDTFEAKIQDKDFKKALNAKFKDIRKKAFDEGKTNKLGHNATQDLLGDYMLEAYLEFYGGIIKEYEKNCPY
;
A
#
# COMPACT_ATOMS: atom_id res chain seq x y z
N MET A 1 35.69 34.21 -7.88
CA MET A 1 35.15 33.43 -9.02
C MET A 1 34.98 31.93 -8.75
N LYS A 2 35.86 31.27 -7.99
CA LYS A 2 35.84 29.81 -7.78
C LYS A 2 34.66 29.26 -6.95
N LEU A 3 34.17 30.00 -5.95
CA LEU A 3 33.06 29.57 -5.09
C LEU A 3 31.71 29.53 -5.81
N LYS A 4 31.43 30.51 -6.68
CA LYS A 4 30.18 30.56 -7.45
C LYS A 4 30.09 29.42 -8.48
N LEU A 5 31.22 29.02 -9.06
CA LEU A 5 31.29 27.88 -9.99
C LEU A 5 31.09 26.54 -9.25
N LEU A 6 31.64 26.43 -8.02
CA LEU A 6 31.47 25.24 -7.18
C LEU A 6 30.01 25.06 -6.73
N ILE A 7 29.33 26.15 -6.34
CA ILE A 7 27.91 26.14 -5.97
C ILE A 7 27.05 25.76 -7.18
N LEU A 8 27.34 26.32 -8.36
CA LEU A 8 26.63 25.97 -9.59
C LEU A 8 26.80 24.48 -9.95
N LEU A 9 28.01 23.94 -9.83
CA LEU A 9 28.27 22.51 -10.04
C LEU A 9 27.52 21.64 -9.01
N LEU A 10 27.48 22.06 -7.74
CA LEU A 10 26.73 21.35 -6.69
C LEU A 10 25.22 21.35 -6.97
N CYS A 11 24.66 22.47 -7.42
CA CYS A 11 23.25 22.55 -7.77
C CYS A 11 22.90 21.68 -8.99
N ILE A 12 23.77 21.60 -9.99
CA ILE A 12 23.56 20.77 -11.19
C ILE A 12 23.70 19.27 -10.86
N THR A 13 24.62 18.87 -9.97
CA THR A 13 24.74 17.48 -9.54
C THR A 13 23.60 17.06 -8.62
N CYS A 14 23.12 17.93 -7.73
CA CYS A 14 21.91 17.68 -6.95
C CYS A 14 20.67 17.50 -7.86
N ALA A 15 20.50 18.32 -8.90
CA ALA A 15 19.35 18.20 -9.80
C ALA A 15 19.30 16.84 -10.54
N LYS A 16 20.45 16.23 -10.84
CA LYS A 16 20.52 14.89 -11.46
C LYS A 16 20.39 13.73 -10.46
N LEU A 17 20.72 13.96 -9.18
CA LEU A 17 20.56 12.95 -8.13
C LEU A 17 19.09 12.81 -7.68
N PHE A 18 18.26 13.83 -7.87
CA PHE A 18 16.82 13.80 -7.56
C PHE A 18 15.92 13.46 -8.76
N SER A 19 16.44 13.39 -9.98
CA SER A 19 15.72 12.83 -11.13
C SER A 19 15.85 11.31 -11.17
N GLN A 20 15.29 10.62 -10.18
CA GLN A 20 15.12 9.16 -10.25
C GLN A 20 14.09 8.81 -11.35
N PRO A 21 14.24 7.65 -12.00
CA PRO A 21 13.31 7.22 -13.03
C PRO A 21 11.90 7.09 -12.46
N TYR A 22 10.99 7.76 -13.15
CA TYR A 22 9.55 7.57 -13.15
C TYR A 22 9.14 6.12 -12.83
N TYR A 23 8.44 5.90 -11.71
CA TYR A 23 7.83 4.60 -11.41
C TYR A 23 6.80 4.30 -12.52
N GLY A 24 7.10 3.29 -13.34
CA GLY A 24 6.32 2.92 -14.54
C GLY A 24 7.15 2.89 -15.83
N LYS A 25 8.30 3.58 -15.88
CA LYS A 25 9.23 3.50 -17.03
C LYS A 25 10.39 2.54 -16.78
N GLN A 26 10.17 1.45 -16.03
CA GLN A 26 10.93 0.26 -16.37
C GLN A 26 10.55 -0.07 -17.82
N ASN A 27 11.53 -0.39 -18.66
CA ASN A 27 11.28 -0.83 -20.03
C ASN A 27 10.52 -2.17 -19.98
N ILE A 28 9.25 -2.17 -19.57
CA ILE A 28 8.36 -3.28 -19.81
C ILE A 28 8.18 -3.25 -21.32
N LYS A 29 8.95 -4.11 -22.01
CA LYS A 29 8.84 -4.29 -23.46
C LYS A 29 7.39 -4.59 -23.86
N ASP A 30 6.58 -5.04 -22.91
CA ASP A 30 5.16 -5.24 -23.06
C ASP A 30 4.34 -4.45 -22.02
N LEU A 31 3.69 -3.37 -22.44
CA LEU A 31 2.80 -2.61 -21.55
C LEU A 31 1.57 -3.48 -21.23
N PRO A 32 1.23 -3.70 -19.95
CA PRO A 32 0.08 -4.54 -19.61
C PRO A 32 -1.22 -3.86 -20.02
N LYS A 33 -2.24 -4.66 -20.35
CA LYS A 33 -3.58 -4.14 -20.63
C LYS A 33 -4.16 -3.54 -19.35
N VAL A 34 -4.98 -2.51 -19.51
CA VAL A 34 -5.63 -1.81 -18.40
C VAL A 34 -7.07 -1.42 -18.73
N GLU A 35 -7.96 -1.59 -17.77
CA GLU A 35 -9.34 -1.07 -17.76
C GLU A 35 -9.43 0.01 -16.68
N PHE A 36 -9.74 1.24 -17.07
CA PHE A 36 -10.11 2.34 -16.18
C PHE A 36 -11.62 2.37 -16.00
N ILE A 37 -12.07 2.48 -14.76
CA ILE A 37 -13.45 2.81 -14.42
C ILE A 37 -13.43 4.26 -13.93
N LEU A 38 -14.11 5.14 -14.66
CA LEU A 38 -14.15 6.57 -14.39
C LEU A 38 -15.24 6.91 -13.36
N THR A 39 -15.16 8.10 -12.78
CA THR A 39 -16.11 8.56 -11.75
C THR A 39 -17.53 8.75 -12.25
N ASP A 40 -17.72 9.00 -13.55
CA ASP A 40 -19.02 9.04 -14.22
C ASP A 40 -19.59 7.64 -14.53
N GLY A 41 -18.85 6.58 -14.21
CA GLY A 41 -19.21 5.19 -14.46
C GLY A 41 -18.83 4.67 -15.84
N SER A 42 -18.26 5.51 -16.72
CA SER A 42 -17.74 5.07 -18.01
C SER A 42 -16.46 4.24 -17.85
N LYS A 43 -16.11 3.51 -18.91
CA LYS A 43 -14.93 2.65 -18.97
C LYS A 43 -14.01 3.09 -20.10
N ALA A 44 -12.71 3.00 -19.85
CA ALA A 44 -11.69 3.24 -20.87
C ALA A 44 -10.62 2.14 -20.80
N ASP A 45 -10.34 1.52 -21.95
CA ASP A 45 -9.31 0.48 -22.06
C ASP A 45 -8.04 1.02 -22.70
N GLY A 46 -6.91 0.39 -22.39
CA GLY A 46 -5.64 0.72 -23.03
C GLY A 46 -4.48 -0.12 -22.53
N PHE A 47 -3.29 0.48 -22.55
CA PHE A 47 -2.04 -0.10 -22.11
C PHE A 47 -1.43 0.77 -21.01
N PHE A 48 -1.21 0.21 -19.83
CA PHE A 48 -0.76 0.95 -18.66
C PHE A 48 0.71 1.33 -18.77
N VAL A 49 1.02 2.60 -18.53
CA VAL A 49 2.39 3.14 -18.55
C VAL A 49 2.89 3.45 -17.14
N GLY A 50 2.06 4.03 -16.26
CA GLY A 50 2.49 4.38 -14.91
C GLY A 50 1.65 5.46 -14.24
N PHE A 51 2.20 6.04 -13.17
CA PHE A 51 1.55 7.11 -12.39
C PHE A 51 2.49 8.30 -12.21
N THR A 52 1.93 9.52 -12.12
CA THR A 52 2.68 10.70 -11.67
C THR A 52 2.39 11.00 -10.21
N TYR A 53 3.43 11.28 -9.42
CA TYR A 53 3.31 11.75 -8.03
C TYR A 53 3.47 13.28 -7.94
N PRO A 54 2.90 13.95 -6.92
CA PRO A 54 2.98 15.40 -6.73
C PRO A 54 4.38 16.01 -6.80
N ASN A 55 5.40 15.28 -6.30
CA ASN A 55 6.79 15.74 -6.22
C ASN A 55 7.75 14.94 -7.13
N GLY A 56 7.25 14.35 -8.21
CA GLY A 56 8.06 13.77 -9.27
C GLY A 56 8.67 12.39 -8.99
N THR A 57 8.94 12.00 -7.74
CA THR A 57 9.70 10.76 -7.47
C THR A 57 9.41 10.04 -6.14
N TYR A 58 8.48 10.51 -5.32
CA TYR A 58 8.10 9.82 -4.07
C TYR A 58 6.69 10.28 -3.64
N PRO A 59 5.86 9.43 -2.98
CA PRO A 59 4.74 9.92 -2.19
C PRO A 59 5.31 10.73 -1.04
N ALA A 60 5.49 12.03 -1.26
CA ALA A 60 5.92 12.93 -0.22
C ALA A 60 4.80 12.98 0.84
N PHE A 61 5.23 12.97 2.11
CA PHE A 61 4.49 12.99 3.37
C PHE A 61 3.51 14.18 3.55
N PHE A 62 2.68 14.47 2.55
CA PHE A 62 1.79 15.63 2.52
C PHE A 62 0.32 15.22 2.36
N ASP A 63 -0.53 16.11 2.86
CA ASP A 63 -2.01 16.05 2.94
C ASP A 63 -2.71 16.12 1.57
N LYS A 64 -2.12 15.56 0.51
CA LYS A 64 -2.68 15.52 -0.85
C LYS A 64 -2.70 14.10 -1.37
N ASP A 65 -3.53 13.88 -2.39
CA ASP A 65 -3.67 12.58 -3.05
C ASP A 65 -2.32 12.06 -3.53
N ASP A 66 -2.09 10.75 -3.32
CA ASP A 66 -0.80 10.13 -3.60
C ASP A 66 -0.50 10.11 -5.10
N ILE A 67 -1.52 9.96 -5.95
CA ILE A 67 -1.41 9.94 -7.40
C ILE A 67 -2.06 11.20 -7.96
N TYR A 68 -1.40 11.86 -8.92
CA TYR A 68 -1.97 12.98 -9.69
C TYR A 68 -2.57 12.53 -11.02
N ASN A 69 -1.88 11.63 -11.73
CA ASN A 69 -2.32 11.16 -13.04
C ASN A 69 -1.98 9.69 -13.23
N PHE A 70 -2.86 9.00 -13.95
CA PHE A 70 -2.63 7.71 -14.56
C PHE A 70 -2.17 7.93 -16.00
N ILE A 71 -1.05 7.34 -16.40
CA ILE A 71 -0.56 7.39 -17.78
C ILE A 71 -0.87 6.07 -18.48
N TYR A 72 -1.45 6.16 -19.66
CA TYR A 72 -1.79 5.02 -20.49
C TYR A 72 -1.58 5.33 -21.98
N LYS A 73 -1.66 4.30 -22.82
CA LYS A 73 -1.71 4.42 -24.28
C LYS A 73 -2.94 3.70 -24.82
N LYS A 74 -3.63 4.25 -25.81
CA LYS A 74 -4.75 3.55 -26.50
C LYS A 74 -4.29 2.32 -27.27
N THR A 75 -3.11 2.40 -27.89
CA THR A 75 -2.42 1.27 -28.51
C THR A 75 -0.97 1.25 -28.06
N LYS A 76 -0.27 0.11 -28.14
CA LYS A 76 1.14 0.01 -27.71
C LYS A 76 2.07 1.04 -28.40
N THR A 77 1.67 1.58 -29.54
CA THR A 77 2.44 2.55 -30.34
C THR A 77 1.89 3.98 -30.28
N SER A 78 0.76 4.25 -29.62
CA SER A 78 0.20 5.60 -29.54
C SER A 78 1.01 6.50 -28.61
N GLU A 79 0.72 7.80 -28.64
CA GLU A 79 1.21 8.75 -27.63
C GLU A 79 0.65 8.43 -26.24
N ASP A 80 1.32 8.98 -25.21
CA ASP A 80 0.91 8.86 -23.82
C ASP A 80 -0.30 9.76 -23.57
N GLU A 81 -1.39 9.18 -23.05
CA GLU A 81 -2.57 9.88 -22.57
C GLU A 81 -2.65 9.82 -21.05
N LYS A 82 -3.46 10.71 -20.47
CA LYS A 82 -3.56 10.86 -19.02
C LYS A 82 -5.01 10.97 -18.58
N PHE A 83 -5.31 10.28 -17.46
CA PHE A 83 -6.46 10.60 -16.63
C PHE A 83 -5.97 11.22 -15.33
N GLY A 84 -6.60 12.31 -14.90
CA GLY A 84 -6.45 12.86 -13.57
C GLY A 84 -6.95 11.89 -12.50
N ALA A 85 -6.39 11.97 -11.31
CA ALA A 85 -6.79 11.15 -10.17
C ALA A 85 -8.24 11.37 -9.71
N ASP A 86 -8.81 12.54 -9.99
CA ASP A 86 -10.21 12.89 -9.75
C ASP A 86 -11.18 12.24 -10.75
N GLU A 87 -10.71 11.97 -11.98
CA GLU A 87 -11.47 11.32 -13.04
C GLU A 87 -11.57 9.80 -12.84
N VAL A 88 -10.59 9.18 -12.18
CA VAL A 88 -10.51 7.72 -12.02
C VAL A 88 -11.14 7.27 -10.71
N LYS A 89 -12.00 6.24 -10.78
CA LYS A 89 -12.54 5.53 -9.62
C LYS A 89 -11.72 4.28 -9.28
N SER A 90 -11.39 3.48 -10.29
CA SER A 90 -10.56 2.28 -10.13
C SER A 90 -9.87 1.89 -11.42
N VAL A 91 -8.83 1.07 -11.31
CA VAL A 91 -7.97 0.61 -12.40
C VAL A 91 -7.72 -0.88 -12.27
N LYS A 92 -8.02 -1.66 -13.31
CA LYS A 92 -7.64 -3.07 -13.37
C LYS A 92 -6.50 -3.26 -14.34
N ILE A 93 -5.45 -3.92 -13.89
CA ILE A 93 -4.28 -4.28 -14.70
C ILE A 93 -4.36 -5.78 -14.96
N TYR A 94 -4.13 -6.16 -16.22
CA TYR A 94 -4.21 -7.54 -16.69
C TYR A 94 -2.84 -8.07 -17.10
N ASP A 95 -2.62 -9.36 -16.91
CA ASP A 95 -1.47 -10.05 -17.51
C ASP A 95 -1.69 -10.35 -19.01
N GLU A 96 -0.73 -11.10 -19.58
CA GLU A 96 -0.76 -11.54 -20.98
C GLU A 96 -1.89 -12.55 -21.28
N TYR A 97 -2.38 -13.28 -20.27
CA TYR A 97 -3.46 -14.28 -20.40
C TYR A 97 -4.84 -13.64 -20.24
N GLY A 98 -4.91 -12.38 -19.79
CA GLY A 98 -6.15 -11.66 -19.59
C GLY A 98 -6.70 -11.79 -18.16
N ASP A 99 -5.90 -12.30 -17.22
CA ASP A 99 -6.26 -12.37 -15.82
C ASP A 99 -5.92 -11.06 -15.11
N VAL A 100 -6.78 -10.64 -14.18
CA VAL A 100 -6.55 -9.41 -13.38
C VAL A 100 -5.42 -9.68 -12.39
N THR A 101 -4.31 -8.96 -12.56
CA THR A 101 -3.14 -9.05 -11.66
C THR A 101 -3.15 -7.97 -10.59
N SER A 102 -3.86 -6.86 -10.82
CA SER A 102 -4.02 -5.81 -9.83
C SER A 102 -5.35 -5.08 -10.06
N ASN A 103 -6.15 -4.96 -9.01
CA ASN A 103 -7.31 -4.08 -8.97
C ASN A 103 -7.02 -2.93 -8.00
N ILE A 104 -6.82 -1.73 -8.52
CA ILE A 104 -6.45 -0.54 -7.76
C ILE A 104 -7.68 0.34 -7.61
N GLU A 105 -8.05 0.68 -6.38
CA GLU A 105 -9.24 1.49 -6.11
C GLU A 105 -8.89 2.80 -5.43
N ARG A 106 -9.66 3.85 -5.73
CA ARG A 106 -9.63 5.10 -4.99
C ARG A 106 -10.30 4.91 -3.64
N LEU A 107 -9.59 5.26 -2.57
CA LEU A 107 -10.02 5.16 -1.19
C LEU A 107 -10.03 6.55 -0.56
N ASP A 108 -11.16 6.94 0.01
CA ASP A 108 -11.21 8.04 0.99
C ASP A 108 -10.65 7.53 2.32
N MET A 109 -9.70 8.26 2.89
CA MET A 109 -8.90 7.74 4.00
C MET A 109 -9.34 8.26 5.37
N LYS A 110 -9.49 7.35 6.33
CA LYS A 110 -9.52 7.63 7.77
C LYS A 110 -8.31 6.99 8.44
N TYR A 111 -7.91 7.48 9.62
CA TYR A 111 -6.76 6.95 10.36
C TYR A 111 -7.06 6.80 11.85
N VAL A 112 -6.40 5.84 12.50
CA VAL A 112 -6.41 5.70 13.96
C VAL A 112 -5.33 6.60 14.57
N ASP A 113 -5.74 7.55 15.42
CA ASP A 113 -4.81 8.46 16.09
C ASP A 113 -4.06 7.78 17.26
N LYS A 114 -3.32 8.56 18.05
CA LYS A 114 -2.55 8.06 19.19
C LYS A 114 -3.43 7.63 20.37
N ASP A 115 -4.66 8.11 20.42
CA ASP A 115 -5.63 7.89 21.49
C ASP A 115 -6.67 6.81 21.08
N GLY A 116 -6.43 6.10 19.98
CA GLY A 116 -7.29 5.04 19.46
C GLY A 116 -8.52 5.54 18.70
N LYS A 117 -8.65 6.85 18.45
CA LYS A 117 -9.83 7.39 17.76
C LYS A 117 -9.64 7.39 16.25
N VAL A 118 -10.70 7.02 15.53
CA VAL A 118 -10.73 7.09 14.07
C VAL A 118 -11.09 8.50 13.63
N ASN A 119 -10.18 9.13 12.90
CA ASN A 119 -10.31 10.49 12.41
C ASN A 119 -10.23 10.52 10.88
N ASP A 120 -10.83 11.55 10.30
CA ASP A 120 -10.74 11.79 8.87
C ASP A 120 -9.34 12.26 8.47
N LYS A 121 -8.74 11.65 7.44
CA LYS A 121 -7.43 12.03 6.94
C LYS A 121 -7.52 13.16 5.91
N LYS A 122 -8.71 13.41 5.34
CA LYS A 122 -8.96 14.36 4.24
C LYS A 122 -8.02 14.16 3.05
N LYS A 123 -7.70 12.90 2.76
CA LYS A 123 -6.77 12.47 1.71
C LYS A 123 -7.35 11.27 0.98
N ARG A 124 -7.12 11.19 -0.32
CA ARG A 124 -7.43 10.01 -1.12
C ARG A 124 -6.17 9.24 -1.46
N SER A 125 -6.29 7.93 -1.55
CA SER A 125 -5.20 7.06 -1.97
C SER A 125 -5.71 6.04 -2.97
N PHE A 126 -4.88 5.69 -3.95
CA PHE A 126 -5.17 4.60 -4.86
C PHE A 126 -4.38 3.38 -4.43
N GLN A 127 -5.08 2.33 -4.02
CA GLN A 127 -4.45 1.16 -3.42
C GLN A 127 -4.90 -0.14 -4.08
N PRO A 128 -3.98 -1.11 -4.26
CA PRO A 128 -4.34 -2.44 -4.73
C PRO A 128 -5.25 -3.14 -3.72
N LEU A 129 -6.27 -3.83 -4.20
CA LEU A 129 -7.07 -4.78 -3.45
C LEU A 129 -6.26 -6.06 -3.24
N LEU A 130 -6.02 -6.40 -1.98
CA LEU A 130 -5.26 -7.58 -1.56
C LEU A 130 -6.16 -8.72 -1.08
N TYR A 131 -7.33 -8.39 -0.53
CA TYR A 131 -8.34 -9.34 -0.10
C TYR A 131 -9.74 -8.78 -0.32
N ASP A 132 -10.54 -9.50 -1.10
CA ASP A 132 -11.93 -9.14 -1.40
C ASP A 132 -12.89 -9.99 -0.57
N GLY A 133 -13.48 -9.37 0.45
CA GLY A 133 -14.44 -9.99 1.36
C GLY A 133 -15.34 -8.92 1.97
N LYS A 134 -16.09 -9.26 3.02
CA LYS A 134 -16.98 -8.26 3.65
C LYS A 134 -16.22 -7.13 4.35
N ILE A 135 -15.04 -7.45 4.83
CA ILE A 135 -14.00 -6.47 5.16
C ILE A 135 -12.89 -6.69 4.14
N GLN A 136 -12.67 -5.68 3.30
CA GLN A 136 -11.67 -5.68 2.26
C GLN A 136 -10.34 -5.15 2.80
N ILE A 137 -9.24 -5.75 2.35
CA ILE A 137 -7.89 -5.27 2.66
C ILE A 137 -7.27 -4.71 1.38
N TYR A 138 -6.82 -3.46 1.46
CA TYR A 138 -6.07 -2.80 0.42
C TYR A 138 -4.65 -2.54 0.89
N GLY A 139 -3.69 -2.44 -0.02
CA GLY A 139 -2.33 -2.10 0.36
C GLY A 139 -1.24 -2.51 -0.59
N SER A 140 0.00 -2.20 -0.21
CA SER A 140 1.20 -2.56 -0.94
C SER A 140 2.45 -2.50 -0.05
N ASN A 141 3.55 -3.07 -0.54
CA ASN A 141 4.83 -3.01 0.14
C ASN A 141 5.56 -1.69 -0.13
N MET A 142 5.92 -0.97 0.93
CA MET A 142 6.75 0.23 0.86
C MET A 142 8.23 -0.15 0.83
N LYS A 143 8.94 0.37 -0.18
CA LYS A 143 10.38 0.20 -0.35
C LYS A 143 11.06 1.56 -0.36
N MET A 144 12.23 1.63 0.25
CA MET A 144 13.12 2.79 0.19
C MET A 144 14.34 2.43 -0.65
N CYS A 145 14.48 3.11 -1.78
CA CYS A 145 15.55 2.85 -2.75
C CYS A 145 16.59 3.97 -2.76
N SER A 146 17.86 3.58 -2.65
CA SER A 146 18.99 4.39 -3.08
C SER A 146 19.30 4.10 -4.54
N THR A 147 20.34 4.74 -5.09
CA THR A 147 20.81 4.51 -6.47
C THR A 147 21.17 3.04 -6.75
N THR A 148 21.54 2.27 -5.72
CA THR A 148 22.08 0.90 -5.90
C THR A 148 21.30 -0.19 -5.17
N ALA A 149 20.46 0.17 -4.20
CA ALA A 149 19.77 -0.82 -3.37
C ALA A 149 18.38 -0.34 -2.98
N CYS A 150 17.40 -1.24 -3.04
CA CYS A 150 16.08 -1.06 -2.47
C CYS A 150 15.95 -1.89 -1.20
N ASN A 151 15.38 -1.32 -0.14
CA ASN A 151 15.10 -2.03 1.10
C ASN A 151 13.60 -1.99 1.37
N TYR A 152 13.03 -3.14 1.73
CA TYR A 152 11.68 -3.20 2.29
C TYR A 152 11.65 -2.43 3.62
N VAL A 153 10.62 -1.61 3.81
CA VAL A 153 10.44 -0.82 5.03
C VAL A 153 9.27 -1.37 5.85
N TYR A 154 8.07 -1.40 5.24
CA TYR A 154 6.85 -1.95 5.83
C TYR A 154 5.79 -2.21 4.76
N SER A 155 4.75 -2.98 5.09
CA SER A 155 3.53 -3.09 4.28
C SER A 155 2.53 -2.02 4.72
N GLN A 156 2.03 -1.24 3.75
CA GLN A 156 0.90 -0.34 3.95
C GLN A 156 -0.38 -1.12 3.79
N LEU A 157 -1.24 -1.09 4.82
CA LEU A 157 -2.51 -1.82 4.82
C LEU A 157 -3.64 -0.87 5.20
N TYR A 158 -4.77 -1.06 4.54
CA TYR A 158 -5.98 -0.27 4.70
C TYR A 158 -7.17 -1.20 4.76
N ILE A 159 -8.10 -0.92 5.68
CA ILE A 159 -9.21 -1.79 6.01
C ILE A 159 -10.50 -1.07 5.63
N ARG A 160 -11.31 -1.65 4.75
CA ARG A 160 -12.60 -1.09 4.34
C ARG A 160 -13.70 -2.12 4.60
N ASN A 161 -14.75 -1.76 5.33
CA ASN A 161 -15.97 -2.56 5.27
C ASN A 161 -16.60 -2.37 3.89
N ALA A 162 -17.06 -3.42 3.23
CA ALA A 162 -17.65 -3.32 1.89
C ALA A 162 -18.90 -2.40 1.84
N LYS A 163 -19.49 -2.08 2.99
CA LYS A 163 -20.61 -1.14 3.14
C LYS A 163 -20.18 0.32 3.30
N ASP A 164 -18.89 0.57 3.56
CA ASP A 164 -18.33 1.90 3.78
C ASP A 164 -17.75 2.49 2.48
N ASP A 165 -17.78 3.81 2.36
CA ASP A 165 -17.17 4.58 1.27
C ASP A 165 -15.72 5.01 1.57
N PHE A 166 -15.20 4.68 2.76
CA PHE A 166 -13.85 5.01 3.20
C PHE A 166 -13.06 3.77 3.64
N ALA A 167 -11.74 3.87 3.65
CA ALA A 167 -10.84 2.90 4.24
C ALA A 167 -10.15 3.47 5.49
N VAL A 168 -9.99 2.65 6.52
CA VAL A 168 -9.27 2.98 7.75
C VAL A 168 -7.83 2.50 7.63
N MET A 169 -6.87 3.41 7.78
CA MET A 169 -5.46 3.05 7.98
C MET A 169 -5.22 2.74 9.47
N PRO A 170 -4.76 1.52 9.82
CA PRO A 170 -4.36 1.18 11.19
C PRO A 170 -3.22 2.05 11.70
N VAL A 171 -2.40 2.59 10.80
CA VAL A 171 -1.28 3.45 11.12
C VAL A 171 -1.36 4.70 10.27
N ASP A 172 -1.17 5.86 10.90
CA ASP A 172 -0.84 7.07 10.18
C ASP A 172 0.61 6.98 9.67
N TYR A 173 0.77 6.42 8.46
CA TYR A 173 2.06 6.20 7.82
C TYR A 173 2.86 7.51 7.65
N ASP A 174 2.18 8.65 7.56
CA ASP A 174 2.82 9.96 7.45
C ASP A 174 3.48 10.41 8.77
N LYS A 175 3.09 9.80 9.90
CA LYS A 175 3.55 10.15 11.26
C LYS A 175 4.30 9.01 11.95
N LEU A 176 4.69 7.98 11.20
CA LEU A 176 5.37 6.77 11.68
C LEU A 176 6.62 7.06 12.53
N GLY A 177 7.30 8.19 12.32
CA GLY A 177 8.51 8.57 13.05
C GLY A 177 8.28 9.28 14.40
N LEU A 178 7.05 9.70 14.73
CA LEU A 178 6.81 10.61 15.86
C LEU A 178 5.98 10.00 17.00
N PHE A 179 4.97 9.17 16.71
CA PHE A 179 4.05 8.65 17.75
C PHE A 179 3.41 7.30 17.37
N ALA A 180 4.24 6.33 16.99
CA ALA A 180 3.80 4.96 16.84
C ALA A 180 3.61 4.33 18.24
N GLY A 181 2.43 4.54 18.84
CA GLY A 181 1.96 3.68 19.94
C GLY A 181 1.93 2.20 19.54
N SER A 182 1.34 1.34 20.35
CA SER A 182 1.24 -0.09 20.04
C SER A 182 0.51 -0.30 18.70
N LEU A 183 1.26 -0.69 17.66
CA LEU A 183 0.75 -0.94 16.31
C LEU A 183 -0.44 -1.92 16.31
N TYR A 184 -0.38 -2.91 17.20
CA TYR A 184 -1.43 -3.91 17.35
C TYR A 184 -2.72 -3.33 17.95
N GLU A 185 -2.64 -2.40 18.90
CA GLU A 185 -3.83 -1.72 19.46
C GLU A 185 -4.52 -0.88 18.38
N LYS A 186 -3.77 -0.11 17.60
CA LYS A 186 -4.36 0.67 16.51
C LYS A 186 -4.98 -0.21 15.42
N MET A 187 -4.38 -1.36 15.15
CA MET A 187 -4.98 -2.36 14.27
C MET A 187 -6.29 -2.93 14.85
N VAL A 188 -6.33 -3.24 16.15
CA VAL A 188 -7.57 -3.65 16.83
C VAL A 188 -8.64 -2.58 16.65
N GLU A 189 -8.32 -1.31 16.89
CA GLU A 189 -9.26 -0.20 16.70
C GLU A 189 -9.73 -0.05 15.25
N ALA A 190 -8.84 -0.21 14.27
CA ALA A 190 -9.22 -0.16 12.87
C ALA A 190 -10.23 -1.27 12.51
N PHE A 191 -10.03 -2.49 13.01
CA PHE A 191 -10.98 -3.58 12.81
C PHE A 191 -12.28 -3.37 13.60
N ARG A 192 -12.21 -2.92 14.86
CA ARG A 192 -13.41 -2.54 15.65
C ARG A 192 -14.26 -1.55 14.89
N TYR A 193 -13.63 -0.52 14.31
CA TYR A 193 -14.33 0.50 13.54
C TYR A 193 -14.90 -0.03 12.22
N ALA A 194 -14.13 -0.86 11.48
CA ALA A 194 -14.63 -1.48 10.26
C ALA A 194 -15.84 -2.40 10.54
N GLY A 195 -15.83 -3.13 11.66
CA GLY A 195 -16.93 -4.02 12.07
C GLY A 195 -17.91 -3.42 13.07
N ARG A 196 -17.96 -2.08 13.20
CA ARG A 196 -18.68 -1.37 14.27
C ARG A 196 -20.18 -1.70 14.37
N ASP A 197 -20.80 -2.03 13.25
CA ASP A 197 -22.24 -2.31 13.17
C ASP A 197 -22.59 -3.77 13.53
N CYS A 198 -21.62 -4.57 13.98
CA CYS A 198 -21.81 -5.98 14.32
C CYS A 198 -21.45 -6.27 15.79
N PRO A 199 -22.45 -6.34 16.71
CA PRO A 199 -22.21 -6.54 18.13
C PRO A 199 -21.45 -7.82 18.49
N GLU A 200 -21.71 -8.94 17.81
CA GLU A 200 -20.98 -10.19 18.06
C GLU A 200 -19.51 -10.10 17.67
N PHE A 201 -19.20 -9.36 16.61
CA PHE A 201 -17.81 -9.08 16.25
C PHE A 201 -17.15 -8.14 17.26
N GLN A 202 -17.86 -7.16 17.82
CA GLN A 202 -17.31 -6.32 18.89
C GLN A 202 -16.91 -7.15 20.12
N LYS A 203 -17.72 -8.13 20.52
CA LYS A 203 -17.36 -9.07 21.62
C LYS A 203 -16.11 -9.90 21.29
N TYR A 204 -15.99 -10.35 20.04
CA TYR A 204 -14.76 -11.01 19.58
C TYR A 204 -13.57 -10.06 19.69
N MET A 205 -13.71 -8.81 19.27
CA MET A 205 -12.65 -7.81 19.36
C MET A 205 -12.25 -7.51 20.80
N ASP A 206 -13.17 -7.50 21.76
CA ASP A 206 -12.85 -7.37 23.20
C ASP A 206 -11.94 -8.52 23.68
N THR A 207 -12.28 -9.74 23.29
CA THR A 207 -11.48 -10.93 23.64
C THR A 207 -10.13 -10.90 22.94
N PHE A 208 -10.11 -10.49 21.68
CA PHE A 208 -8.90 -10.41 20.88
C PHE A 208 -7.96 -9.31 21.37
N GLU A 209 -8.48 -8.16 21.83
CA GLU A 209 -7.69 -7.10 22.42
C GLU A 209 -6.96 -7.57 23.68
N ALA A 210 -7.67 -8.25 24.59
CA ALA A 210 -7.05 -8.84 25.78
C ALA A 210 -5.94 -9.83 25.41
N LYS A 211 -6.16 -10.65 24.38
CA LYS A 211 -5.15 -11.57 23.84
C LYS A 211 -3.95 -10.83 23.23
N ILE A 212 -4.19 -9.73 22.52
CA ILE A 212 -3.14 -8.88 21.97
C ILE A 212 -2.32 -8.23 23.07
N GLN A 213 -2.92 -7.92 24.22
CA GLN A 213 -2.22 -7.36 25.38
C GLN A 213 -1.40 -8.39 26.16
N ASP A 214 -1.74 -9.69 26.05
CA ASP A 214 -1.00 -10.79 26.68
C ASP A 214 0.47 -10.85 26.23
N LYS A 215 1.37 -10.98 27.22
CA LYS A 215 2.81 -10.90 27.00
C LYS A 215 3.36 -12.10 26.21
N ASP A 216 2.86 -13.30 26.50
CA ASP A 216 3.33 -14.51 25.84
C ASP A 216 2.82 -14.58 24.41
N PHE A 217 1.59 -14.16 24.17
CA PHE A 217 1.05 -13.98 22.83
C PHE A 217 1.84 -12.96 22.02
N LYS A 218 2.13 -11.76 22.56
CA LYS A 218 3.00 -10.76 21.90
C LYS A 218 4.36 -11.34 21.56
N LYS A 219 4.97 -12.10 22.48
CA LYS A 219 6.29 -12.72 22.27
C LYS A 219 6.23 -13.75 21.14
N ALA A 220 5.22 -14.61 21.13
CA ALA A 220 5.01 -15.60 20.08
C ALA A 220 4.78 -14.95 18.71
N LEU A 221 3.97 -13.88 18.65
CA LEU A 221 3.70 -13.14 17.42
C LEU A 221 4.98 -12.48 16.88
N ASN A 222 5.74 -11.81 17.74
CA ASN A 222 7.02 -11.20 17.36
C ASN A 222 8.04 -12.24 16.89
N ALA A 223 8.06 -13.43 17.51
CA ALA A 223 8.90 -14.54 17.05
C ALA A 223 8.48 -15.04 15.65
N LYS A 224 7.18 -15.26 15.41
CA LYS A 224 6.64 -15.64 14.08
C LYS A 224 7.11 -14.64 13.02
N PHE A 225 6.91 -13.35 13.23
CA PHE A 225 7.34 -12.31 12.28
C PHE A 225 8.86 -12.22 12.13
N LYS A 226 9.65 -12.54 13.16
CA LYS A 226 11.11 -12.61 13.04
C LYS A 226 11.55 -13.80 12.19
N ASP A 227 10.91 -14.94 12.37
CA ASP A 227 11.22 -16.17 11.63
C ASP A 227 10.85 -16.03 10.15
N ILE A 228 9.75 -15.36 9.83
CA ILE A 228 9.38 -15.02 8.44
C ILE A 228 10.48 -14.18 7.77
N ARG A 229 10.98 -13.14 8.45
CA ARG A 229 12.09 -12.33 7.93
C ARG A 229 13.32 -13.20 7.69
N LYS A 230 13.67 -14.04 8.66
CA LYS A 230 14.81 -14.96 8.55
C LYS A 230 14.65 -15.90 7.36
N LYS A 231 13.47 -16.49 7.17
CA LYS A 231 13.15 -17.37 6.04
C LYS A 231 13.40 -16.67 4.71
N ALA A 232 12.93 -15.43 4.53
CA ALA A 232 13.16 -14.66 3.31
C ALA A 232 14.66 -14.47 3.01
N PHE A 233 15.47 -14.14 4.03
CA PHE A 233 16.93 -13.97 3.85
C PHE A 233 17.66 -15.29 3.59
N ASP A 234 17.30 -16.36 4.30
CA ASP A 234 17.90 -17.69 4.11
C ASP A 234 17.60 -18.21 2.70
N GLU A 235 16.38 -18.00 2.20
CA GLU A 235 15.95 -18.37 0.85
C GLU A 235 16.61 -17.48 -0.21
N GLY A 236 16.66 -16.17 -0.02
CA GLY A 236 17.38 -15.25 -0.92
C GLY A 236 18.85 -15.61 -1.06
N LYS A 237 19.49 -16.07 0.04
CA LYS A 237 20.86 -16.59 0.03
C LYS A 237 20.96 -17.92 -0.72
N THR A 238 20.06 -18.87 -0.43
CA THR A 238 20.03 -20.21 -1.06
C THR A 238 19.86 -20.11 -2.57
N ASN A 239 18.95 -19.24 -3.01
CA ASN A 239 18.61 -19.02 -4.42
C ASN A 239 19.50 -17.98 -5.11
N LYS A 240 20.47 -17.39 -4.40
CA LYS A 240 21.42 -16.38 -4.93
C LYS A 240 20.73 -15.19 -5.61
N LEU A 241 19.61 -14.72 -5.06
CA LEU A 241 18.77 -13.68 -5.69
C LEU A 241 19.43 -12.28 -5.72
N GLY A 242 20.47 -12.06 -4.92
CA GLY A 242 21.04 -10.72 -4.71
C GLY A 242 20.17 -9.85 -3.80
N HIS A 243 20.66 -8.65 -3.46
CA HIS A 243 20.03 -7.81 -2.42
C HIS A 243 18.60 -7.40 -2.75
N ASN A 244 18.36 -6.77 -3.90
CA ASN A 244 17.05 -6.22 -4.24
C ASN A 244 15.96 -7.30 -4.33
N ALA A 245 16.23 -8.40 -5.03
CA ALA A 245 15.26 -9.49 -5.12
C ALA A 245 15.03 -10.21 -3.77
N THR A 246 16.03 -10.24 -2.88
CA THR A 246 15.83 -10.72 -1.49
C THR A 246 14.92 -9.77 -0.70
N GLN A 247 15.03 -8.45 -0.92
CA GLN A 247 14.16 -7.45 -0.29
C GLN A 247 12.73 -7.48 -0.85
N ASP A 248 12.57 -7.82 -2.12
CA ASP A 248 11.27 -8.08 -2.75
C ASP A 248 10.61 -9.30 -2.10
N LEU A 249 11.33 -10.43 -2.03
CA LEU A 249 10.88 -11.66 -1.37
C LEU A 249 10.51 -11.43 0.10
N LEU A 250 11.31 -10.63 0.82
CA LEU A 250 11.03 -10.23 2.19
C LEU A 250 9.70 -9.46 2.29
N GLY A 251 9.46 -8.52 1.39
CA GLY A 251 8.20 -7.79 1.33
C GLY A 251 7.01 -8.71 1.10
N ASP A 252 7.13 -9.64 0.15
CA ASP A 252 6.05 -10.58 -0.19
C ASP A 252 5.70 -11.50 0.99
N TYR A 253 6.73 -12.07 1.64
CA TYR A 253 6.55 -12.91 2.82
C TYR A 253 5.95 -12.15 4.01
N MET A 254 6.36 -10.90 4.21
CA MET A 254 5.79 -10.07 5.27
C MET A 254 4.33 -9.70 4.96
N LEU A 255 4.02 -9.34 3.72
CA LEU A 255 2.66 -9.02 3.28
C LEU A 255 1.72 -10.20 3.44
N GLU A 256 2.14 -11.39 2.98
CA GLU A 256 1.38 -12.63 3.15
C GLU A 256 1.10 -12.92 4.63
N ALA A 257 2.10 -12.78 5.50
CA ALA A 257 1.92 -12.97 6.93
C ALA A 257 0.95 -11.98 7.57
N TYR A 258 0.94 -10.71 7.12
CA TYR A 258 -0.05 -9.74 7.56
C TYR A 258 -1.45 -10.10 7.07
N LEU A 259 -1.59 -10.53 5.81
CA LEU A 259 -2.87 -10.96 5.25
C LEU A 259 -3.41 -12.22 5.93
N GLU A 260 -2.55 -13.17 6.29
CA GLU A 260 -2.94 -14.35 7.08
C GLU A 260 -3.48 -13.92 8.45
N PHE A 261 -2.77 -13.01 9.13
CA PHE A 261 -3.16 -12.51 10.43
C PHE A 261 -4.48 -11.72 10.39
N TYR A 262 -4.62 -10.82 9.43
CA TYR A 262 -5.82 -9.99 9.22
C TYR A 262 -6.98 -10.85 8.75
N GLY A 263 -6.73 -11.81 7.86
CA GLY A 263 -7.71 -12.77 7.38
C GLY A 263 -8.31 -13.62 8.50
N GLY A 264 -7.56 -13.92 9.56
CA GLY A 264 -8.11 -14.56 10.75
C GLY A 264 -9.18 -13.71 11.44
N ILE A 265 -8.96 -12.41 11.56
CA ILE A 265 -9.91 -11.45 12.14
C ILE A 265 -11.12 -11.29 11.22
N ILE A 266 -10.89 -11.15 9.92
CA ILE A 266 -11.96 -11.00 8.92
C ILE A 266 -12.87 -12.23 8.88
N LYS A 267 -12.31 -13.45 8.96
CA LYS A 267 -13.12 -14.68 9.02
C LYS A 267 -14.06 -14.71 10.23
N GLU A 268 -13.62 -14.19 11.37
CA GLU A 268 -14.50 -14.05 12.54
C GLU A 268 -15.56 -12.98 12.33
N TYR A 269 -15.27 -11.89 11.62
CA TYR A 269 -16.32 -10.95 11.17
C TYR A 269 -17.31 -11.65 10.25
N GLU A 270 -16.86 -12.32 9.20
CA GLU A 270 -17.74 -12.94 8.19
C GLU A 270 -18.64 -14.03 8.76
N LYS A 271 -18.13 -14.78 9.74
CA LYS A 271 -18.86 -15.79 10.51
C LYS A 271 -19.96 -15.18 11.38
N ASN A 272 -19.65 -14.09 12.09
CA ASN A 272 -20.55 -13.49 13.07
C ASN A 272 -21.47 -12.40 12.48
N CYS A 273 -21.16 -11.91 11.28
CA CYS A 273 -21.86 -10.80 10.62
C CYS A 273 -22.30 -11.23 9.20
N PRO A 274 -23.29 -12.14 9.08
CA PRO A 274 -23.71 -12.71 7.79
C PRO A 274 -24.39 -11.70 6.85
N TYR A 275 -24.90 -10.58 7.38
CA TYR A 275 -25.66 -9.56 6.63
C TYR A 275 -24.92 -8.23 6.52
#